data_AF-A0ABD0QMX7-F1
#
_entry.id   AF-A0ABD0QMX7-F1
#
_cell.length_a   1.000
_cell.length_b   1.000
_cell.length_c   1.000
_cell.angle_alpha   90.00
_cell.angle_beta   90.00
_cell.angle_gamma   90.00
#
_symmetry.space_group_name_H-M   'P 1'
#
loop_
_entity.id
_entity.type
_entity.pdbx_description
1 polymer ?
#
loop_
_entity_poly.entity_id
_entity_poly.type
_entity_poly.pdbx_seq_one_letter_code
_entity_poly.pdbx_strand_id
1 'polypeptide(L)'
;HVWGLKAMVKKIGTNQAVNSDYENSGYNKGHLYPVLHTDNHLSMLATSTLTNAAPQNSDFNQNAWLQHERAVIKDLESCVGKAYVVTGVVPDTKAPQMSKKVTVSKYYWRATCCQKNNQYIGKGYYGPDNNGK
;
A
#
# COMPACT_ATOMS: atom_id res chain seq x y z
N HIS A 1 16.75 1.69 -40.31
CA HIS A 1 15.88 2.76 -39.80
C HIS A 1 15.07 2.23 -38.62
N VAL A 2 15.36 2.72 -37.41
CA VAL A 2 14.60 2.38 -36.20
C VAL A 2 13.50 3.42 -36.05
N TRP A 3 12.24 2.98 -36.04
CA TRP A 3 11.11 3.84 -35.75
C TRP A 3 11.01 4.02 -34.23
N GLY A 4 11.20 5.26 -33.77
CA GLY A 4 10.99 5.64 -32.38
C GLY A 4 9.52 5.62 -32.02
N LEU A 5 9.17 4.91 -30.94
CA LEU A 5 7.88 5.00 -30.25
C LEU A 5 7.72 6.37 -29.57
N LYS A 6 7.39 7.41 -30.35
CA LYS A 6 6.85 8.67 -29.83
C LYS A 6 5.32 8.58 -29.86
N ALA A 7 4.70 8.14 -28.76
CA ALA A 7 3.38 8.58 -28.28
C ALA A 7 2.74 7.58 -27.29
N MET A 8 3.21 7.48 -26.04
CA MET A 8 2.40 6.91 -24.93
C MET A 8 2.58 7.61 -23.57
N VAL A 9 3.38 8.67 -23.46
CA VAL A 9 3.75 9.26 -22.15
C VAL A 9 2.80 10.37 -21.65
N LYS A 10 1.85 10.87 -22.47
CA LYS A 10 1.16 12.14 -22.19
C LYS A 10 -0.07 12.10 -21.25
N LYS A 11 -0.39 10.96 -20.61
CA LYS A 11 -1.55 10.84 -19.69
C LYS A 11 -1.27 10.12 -18.36
N ILE A 12 -0.03 9.64 -18.16
CA ILE A 12 0.34 9.00 -16.91
C ILE A 12 0.50 10.09 -15.86
N GLY A 13 -0.30 10.04 -14.80
CA GLY A 13 -0.18 10.95 -13.67
C GLY A 13 -1.29 11.99 -13.49
N THR A 14 -2.30 12.10 -14.36
CA THR A 14 -3.41 13.06 -14.13
C THR A 14 -4.24 12.66 -12.91
N ASN A 15 -4.57 11.36 -12.80
CA ASN A 15 -5.41 10.81 -11.72
C ASN A 15 -4.63 9.84 -10.81
N GLN A 16 -3.30 9.78 -10.96
CA GLN A 16 -2.43 8.86 -10.23
C GLN A 16 -1.14 9.57 -9.82
N ALA A 17 -0.54 9.13 -8.72
CA ALA A 17 0.77 9.60 -8.31
C ALA A 17 1.86 9.07 -9.26
N VAL A 18 2.89 9.87 -9.49
CA VAL A 18 4.11 9.49 -10.22
C VAL A 18 5.32 9.59 -9.30
N ASN A 19 6.45 8.99 -9.68
CA ASN A 19 7.65 8.98 -8.83
C ASN A 19 8.11 10.39 -8.41
N SER A 20 8.05 11.35 -9.34
CA SER A 20 8.42 12.75 -9.07
C SER A 20 7.54 13.41 -8.00
N ASP A 21 6.31 12.92 -7.77
CA ASP A 21 5.45 13.46 -6.71
C ASP A 21 6.00 13.13 -5.31
N TYR A 22 6.82 12.08 -5.17
CA TYR A 22 7.42 11.61 -3.91
C TYR A 22 8.83 12.17 -3.66
N GLU A 23 9.52 12.64 -4.70
CA GLU A 23 10.88 13.18 -4.58
C GLU A 23 10.90 14.41 -3.65
N ASN A 24 11.78 14.41 -2.64
CA ASN A 24 11.91 15.45 -1.62
C ASN A 24 10.62 15.75 -0.81
N SER A 25 9.63 14.85 -0.85
CA SER A 25 8.35 15.05 -0.14
C SER A 25 8.41 14.80 1.37
N GLY A 26 9.42 14.03 1.82
CA GLY A 26 9.48 13.50 3.19
C GLY A 26 8.60 12.28 3.44
N TYR A 27 7.80 11.84 2.45
CA TYR A 27 6.93 10.67 2.54
C TYR A 27 7.52 9.46 1.81
N ASN A 28 7.32 8.29 2.40
CA ASN A 28 7.63 7.01 1.77
C ASN A 28 6.44 6.52 0.93
N LYS A 29 6.74 5.61 0.00
CA LYS A 29 5.73 4.83 -0.72
C LYS A 29 5.28 3.68 0.19
N GLY A 30 4.33 3.95 1.08
CA GLY A 30 3.79 2.92 1.97
C GLY A 30 2.98 1.89 1.19
N HIS A 31 3.49 0.68 1.05
CA HIS A 31 2.83 -0.39 0.29
C HIS A 31 1.52 -0.80 0.97
N LEU A 32 0.43 -0.83 0.20
CA LEU A 32 -0.89 -1.26 0.66
C LEU A 32 -0.98 -2.78 0.70
N TYR A 33 -0.40 -3.47 -0.28
CA TYR A 33 -0.22 -4.91 -0.24
C TYR A 33 1.25 -5.22 0.12
N PRO A 34 1.51 -5.93 1.23
CA PRO A 34 2.87 -6.22 1.67
C PRO A 34 3.61 -7.07 0.64
N VAL A 35 4.82 -6.64 0.27
CA VAL A 35 5.73 -7.41 -0.61
C VAL A 35 5.96 -8.82 -0.07
N LEU A 36 5.98 -8.96 1.25
CA LEU A 36 6.20 -10.22 1.97
C LEU A 36 5.13 -11.30 1.70
N HIS A 37 4.00 -10.96 1.06
CA HIS A 37 2.95 -11.91 0.70
C HIS A 37 2.99 -12.30 -0.78
N THR A 38 4.10 -12.04 -1.47
CA THR A 38 4.28 -12.40 -2.87
C THR A 38 5.20 -13.62 -2.96
N ASP A 39 4.80 -14.60 -3.76
CA ASP A 39 5.49 -15.88 -3.94
C ASP A 39 6.46 -15.86 -5.13
N ASN A 40 6.41 -14.82 -5.96
CA ASN A 40 7.21 -14.68 -7.15
C ASN A 40 7.54 -13.22 -7.48
N HIS A 41 8.61 -13.03 -8.26
CA HIS A 41 9.17 -11.74 -8.63
C HIS A 41 8.17 -10.81 -9.35
N LEU A 42 7.27 -11.36 -10.18
CA LEU A 42 6.26 -10.57 -10.89
C LEU A 42 5.20 -10.02 -9.93
N SER A 43 4.78 -10.83 -8.96
CA SER A 43 3.82 -10.42 -7.93
C SER A 43 4.43 -9.36 -7.00
N MET A 44 5.71 -9.52 -6.64
CA MET A 44 6.47 -8.48 -5.93
C MET A 44 6.47 -7.16 -6.71
N LEU A 45 6.81 -7.19 -8.00
CA LEU A 45 6.84 -5.99 -8.83
C LEU A 45 5.47 -5.30 -8.94
N ALA A 46 4.38 -6.08 -8.99
CA ALA A 46 3.03 -5.52 -8.98
C ALA A 46 2.72 -4.75 -7.69
N THR A 47 3.23 -5.21 -6.54
CA THR A 47 3.05 -4.53 -5.25
C THR A 47 3.84 -3.24 -5.13
N SER A 48 4.92 -3.09 -5.90
CA SER A 48 5.75 -1.88 -5.96
C SER A 48 5.18 -0.78 -6.86
N THR A 49 4.01 -1.00 -7.48
CA THR A 49 3.33 0.01 -8.29
C THR A 49 2.74 1.11 -7.40
N LEU A 50 2.77 2.37 -7.86
CA LEU A 50 2.19 3.50 -7.12
C LEU A 50 0.65 3.43 -6.98
N THR A 51 0.00 2.55 -7.74
CA THR A 51 -1.41 2.20 -7.55
C THR A 51 -1.64 1.31 -6.32
N ASN A 52 -0.60 0.69 -5.78
CA ASN A 52 -0.60 -0.13 -4.58
C ASN A 52 0.22 0.52 -3.45
N ALA A 53 0.44 1.84 -3.50
CA ALA A 53 1.13 2.57 -2.46
C ALA A 53 0.43 3.90 -2.17
N ALA A 54 0.49 4.33 -0.92
CA ALA A 54 0.03 5.66 -0.51
C ALA A 54 1.16 6.39 0.23
N PRO A 55 1.19 7.74 0.22
CA PRO A 55 2.15 8.50 1.00
C PRO A 55 2.03 8.13 2.47
N GLN A 56 3.15 7.73 3.06
CA GLN A 56 3.24 7.23 4.43
C GLN A 56 4.37 7.91 5.17
N ASN A 57 4.15 8.23 6.45
CA ASN A 57 5.23 8.76 7.29
C ASN A 57 6.35 7.72 7.46
N SER A 58 7.61 8.17 7.38
CA SER A 58 8.78 7.29 7.44
C SER A 58 8.89 6.47 8.72
N ASP A 59 8.59 7.07 9.87
CA ASP A 59 8.69 6.41 11.18
C ASP A 59 7.57 5.39 11.37
N PHE A 60 6.36 5.71 10.88
CA PHE A 60 5.24 4.78 10.89
C PHE A 60 5.50 3.58 9.97
N ASN A 61 5.99 3.82 8.75
CA ASN A 61 6.32 2.78 7.77
C ASN A 61 7.34 1.78 8.31
N GLN A 62 8.43 2.27 8.90
CA GLN A 62 9.54 1.41 9.35
C GLN A 62 9.22 0.61 10.61
N ASN A 63 8.27 1.08 11.44
CA ASN A 63 7.98 0.49 12.74
C ASN A 63 6.60 -0.18 12.76
N ALA A 64 5.56 0.60 13.04
CA ALA A 64 4.22 0.07 13.25
C ALA A 64 3.72 -0.69 12.01
N TRP A 65 3.87 -0.11 10.82
CA TRP A 65 3.44 -0.76 9.59
C TRP A 65 4.15 -2.09 9.33
N LEU A 66 5.47 -2.16 9.53
CA LEU A 66 6.23 -3.41 9.44
C LEU A 66 5.72 -4.49 10.41
N GLN A 67 5.34 -4.12 11.64
CA GLN A 67 4.72 -5.07 12.58
C GLN A 67 3.35 -5.53 12.09
N HIS A 68 2.58 -4.66 11.42
CA HIS A 68 1.32 -5.03 10.80
C HIS A 68 1.50 -6.00 9.64
N GLU A 69 2.49 -5.80 8.78
CA GLU A 69 2.81 -6.75 7.71
C GLU A 69 3.08 -8.15 8.28
N ARG A 70 3.89 -8.24 9.35
CA ARG A 70 4.14 -9.51 10.05
C ARG A 70 2.89 -10.11 10.68
N ALA A 71 1.99 -9.28 11.21
CA ALA A 71 0.75 -9.76 11.82
C ALA A 71 -0.22 -10.35 10.79
N VAL A 72 -0.21 -9.89 9.54
CA VAL A 72 -1.01 -10.50 8.47
C VAL A 72 -0.58 -11.93 8.22
N ILE A 73 0.73 -12.18 8.13
CA ILE A 73 1.27 -13.53 7.93
C ILE A 73 0.75 -14.44 9.04
N LYS A 74 0.89 -14.03 10.31
CA LYS A 74 0.37 -14.76 11.47
C LYS A 74 -1.14 -14.98 11.45
N ASP A 75 -1.90 -14.00 10.96
CA ASP A 75 -3.35 -14.13 10.83
C ASP A 75 -3.75 -15.20 9.84
N LEU A 76 -2.94 -15.37 8.78
CA LEU A 76 -3.21 -16.28 7.68
C LEU A 76 -2.56 -17.66 7.83
N GLU A 77 -1.54 -17.79 8.67
CA GLU A 77 -0.81 -19.05 8.92
C GLU A 77 -1.73 -20.22 9.31
N SER A 78 -2.80 -19.94 10.07
CA SER A 78 -3.73 -20.99 10.53
C SER A 78 -4.90 -21.26 9.58
N CYS A 79 -4.92 -20.61 8.42
CA CYS A 79 -5.96 -20.79 7.42
C CYS A 79 -5.73 -22.05 6.61
N VAL A 80 -6.82 -22.68 6.17
CA VAL A 80 -6.79 -23.83 5.27
C VAL A 80 -7.42 -23.42 3.95
N GLY A 81 -6.68 -23.60 2.85
CA GLY A 81 -7.14 -23.24 1.52
C GLY A 81 -6.98 -21.74 1.20
N LYS A 82 -8.02 -21.11 0.67
CA LYS A 82 -7.94 -19.73 0.18
C LYS A 82 -8.07 -18.72 1.33
N ALA A 83 -7.23 -17.69 1.28
CA ALA A 83 -7.30 -16.51 2.12
C ALA A 83 -7.47 -15.25 1.28
N TYR A 84 -8.12 -14.25 1.86
CA TYR A 84 -8.41 -12.98 1.24
C TYR A 84 -7.88 -11.86 2.13
N VAL A 85 -7.24 -10.87 1.51
CA VAL A 85 -6.74 -9.67 2.17
C VAL A 85 -7.23 -8.47 1.39
N VAL A 86 -7.85 -7.52 2.10
CA VAL A 86 -8.24 -6.22 1.59
C VAL A 86 -7.53 -5.17 2.42
N THR A 87 -6.90 -4.21 1.77
CA THR A 87 -6.19 -3.11 2.43
C THR A 87 -6.64 -1.78 1.86
N GLY A 88 -6.42 -0.72 2.61
CA GLY A 88 -6.73 0.63 2.16
C GLY A 88 -6.25 1.69 3.12
N VAL A 89 -6.52 2.93 2.74
CA VAL A 89 -6.20 4.12 3.52
C VAL A 89 -7.41 5.01 3.69
N VAL A 90 -7.40 5.78 4.78
CA VAL A 90 -8.31 6.91 4.98
C VAL A 90 -7.51 8.17 4.68
N PRO A 91 -7.93 9.03 3.74
CA PRO A 91 -7.18 10.23 3.39
C PRO A 91 -7.20 11.27 4.51
N ASP A 92 -6.09 12.00 4.70
CA ASP A 92 -6.04 13.16 5.58
C ASP A 92 -6.40 14.44 4.81
N THR A 93 -7.68 14.82 4.84
CA THR A 93 -8.17 16.02 4.15
C THR A 93 -7.72 17.33 4.81
N LYS A 94 -7.09 17.27 6.00
CA LYS A 94 -6.59 18.45 6.73
C LYS A 94 -5.09 18.64 6.56
N ALA A 95 -4.36 17.62 6.11
CA ALA A 95 -2.93 17.71 5.88
C ALA A 95 -2.63 18.38 4.52
N PRO A 96 -1.50 19.09 4.39
CA PRO A 96 -1.03 19.57 3.10
C PRO A 96 -0.86 18.41 2.12
N GLN A 97 -1.32 18.59 0.89
CA GLN A 97 -1.13 17.60 -0.16
C GLN A 97 0.35 17.55 -0.58
N MET A 98 0.87 16.32 -0.70
CA MET A 98 2.19 16.08 -1.27
C MET A 98 2.21 16.55 -2.73
N SER A 99 3.21 17.36 -3.07
CA SER A 99 3.36 17.96 -4.40
C SER A 99 2.11 18.72 -4.88
N LYS A 100 1.30 19.25 -3.94
CA LYS A 100 0.01 19.94 -4.19
C LYS A 100 -1.01 19.14 -5.01
N LYS A 101 -0.89 17.80 -4.98
CA LYS A 101 -1.64 16.91 -5.86
C LYS A 101 -2.08 15.63 -5.16
N VAL A 102 -1.19 15.03 -4.38
CA VAL A 102 -1.43 13.72 -3.77
C VAL A 102 -1.86 13.92 -2.32
N THR A 103 -3.04 13.43 -1.97
CA THR A 103 -3.53 13.47 -0.58
C THR A 103 -2.80 12.42 0.23
N VAL A 104 -2.24 12.80 1.37
CA VAL A 104 -1.54 11.90 2.28
C VAL A 104 -2.54 11.08 3.09
N SER A 105 -2.13 9.92 3.60
CA SER A 105 -3.01 9.06 4.38
C SER A 105 -3.09 9.55 5.82
N LYS A 106 -4.26 9.47 6.44
CA LYS A 106 -4.44 9.68 7.88
C LYS A 106 -4.37 8.37 8.65
N TYR A 107 -4.90 7.31 8.04
CA TYR A 107 -4.93 5.98 8.62
C TYR A 107 -4.73 4.93 7.54
N TYR A 108 -4.12 3.82 7.94
CA TYR A 108 -4.07 2.59 7.16
C TYR A 108 -4.99 1.57 7.81
N TRP A 109 -5.60 0.73 6.98
CA TRP A 109 -6.45 -0.34 7.47
C TRP A 109 -6.32 -1.60 6.61
N ARG A 110 -6.69 -2.73 7.20
CA ARG A 110 -6.85 -3.99 6.50
C ARG A 110 -7.98 -4.83 7.08
N ALA A 111 -8.51 -5.70 6.25
CA ALA A 111 -9.37 -6.80 6.63
C ALA A 111 -8.84 -8.09 6.00
N THR A 112 -8.85 -9.18 6.76
CA THR A 112 -8.53 -10.52 6.26
C THR A 112 -9.72 -11.44 6.47
N CYS A 113 -9.87 -12.43 5.58
CA CYS A 113 -10.87 -13.48 5.69
C CYS A 113 -10.28 -14.79 5.18
N CYS A 114 -10.48 -15.88 5.89
CA CYS A 114 -10.11 -17.20 5.42
C CYS A 114 -10.93 -18.31 6.09
N GLN A 115 -10.83 -19.53 5.56
CA GLN A 115 -11.48 -20.70 6.15
C GLN A 115 -10.56 -21.41 7.14
N LYS A 116 -11.10 -21.80 8.29
CA LYS A 116 -10.46 -22.64 9.30
C LYS A 116 -11.51 -23.59 9.87
N ASN A 117 -11.25 -24.89 9.81
CA ASN A 117 -12.17 -25.93 10.29
C ASN A 117 -13.61 -25.79 9.72
N ASN A 118 -13.73 -25.54 8.41
CA ASN A 118 -15.02 -25.28 7.72
C ASN A 118 -15.80 -24.05 8.21
N GLN A 119 -15.15 -23.13 8.92
CA GLN A 119 -15.72 -21.84 9.31
C GLN A 119 -14.90 -20.69 8.75
N TYR A 120 -15.55 -19.60 8.33
CA TYR A 120 -14.87 -18.37 7.96
C TYR A 120 -14.50 -17.56 9.20
N ILE A 121 -13.25 -17.14 9.28
CA ILE A 121 -12.73 -16.21 10.29
C ILE A 121 -12.26 -14.94 9.63
N GLY A 122 -12.72 -13.81 10.16
CA GLY A 122 -12.32 -12.48 9.74
C GLY A 122 -11.51 -11.76 10.82
N LYS A 123 -10.48 -11.01 10.41
CA LYS A 123 -9.71 -10.13 11.30
C LYS A 123 -9.53 -8.77 10.64
N GLY A 124 -9.37 -7.74 11.47
CA GLY A 124 -9.19 -6.37 11.01
C GLY A 124 -8.08 -5.66 11.77
N TYR A 125 -7.45 -4.70 11.10
CA TYR A 125 -6.53 -3.77 11.71
C TYR A 125 -6.76 -2.35 11.17
N TYR A 126 -6.57 -1.36 12.02
CA TYR A 126 -6.65 0.07 11.70
C TYR A 126 -5.62 0.83 12.53
N GLY A 127 -4.82 1.68 11.88
CA GLY A 127 -3.68 2.38 12.49
C GLY A 127 -3.50 3.80 11.96
N PRO A 128 -3.14 4.77 12.82
CA PRO A 128 -2.86 6.14 12.37
C PRO A 128 -1.52 6.21 11.63
N ASP A 129 -1.48 6.93 10.52
CA ASP A 129 -0.25 7.21 9.74
C ASP A 129 0.62 8.32 10.36
N ASN A 130 0.36 8.70 11.63
CA ASN A 130 1.12 9.64 12.47
C ASN A 130 2.00 10.62 11.67
N ASN A 131 1.39 11.46 10.81
CA ASN A 131 2.02 12.35 9.83
C ASN A 131 2.94 13.41 10.48
N GLY A 132 3.97 12.99 11.21
CA GLY A 132 4.77 13.83 12.10
C GLY A 132 4.00 14.38 13.30
N LYS A 133 3.00 13.65 13.82
CA LYS A 133 2.26 14.01 15.06
C LYS A 133 2.13 12.82 15.99
#